data_AF-A0A956CF40-F1
#
_entry.id   AF-A0A956CF40-F1
#
_cell.length_a   1.000
_cell.length_b   1.000
_cell.length_c   1.000
_cell.angle_alpha   90.00
_cell.angle_beta   90.00
_cell.angle_gamma   90.00
#
_symmetry.space_group_name_H-M   'P 1'
#
loop_
_entity.id
_entity.type
_entity.pdbx_description
1 polymer ?
#
loop_
_entity_poly.entity_id
_entity_poly.type
_entity_poly.pdbx_seq_one_letter_code
_entity_poly.pdbx_strand_id
1 'polypeptide(L)'
;MTMLNEFGMPVKSLCFDPEHDRLLALGYPYLRFIEDPLPKAADAAKAARTHAYPKGKSKLRLHWPRNVAHRFLRTAASDYFQDWQGQAPVTPEDQALCDRDEDVSADEARALIQRTVTIPGCTWSGRYEDQYFLTEELFGTEFVVNTILDALDALPEELWKQPRPPNRKAAHAARVLGFLFRRLPEAKREAARERLRSFVPRMQEGLAVDEDLPIAVDVVLNGSKARQLTRTHESHYIYLSSYIHAGDDPERLRAIAAHKDTIYTDLDPQIVYLAGHEIFDVLGKHRPAAREIPGFIEEIGKFKHPTVVTLMVELIGRPTSKALPMDWLRAHEDFARPHLDQLAKGRGKLAEKAQMAQSML
;
A
#
# COMPACT_ATOMS: atom_id res chain seq x y z
N MET A 1 19.04 11.29 25.61
CA MET A 1 17.68 11.80 25.36
C MET A 1 17.16 11.08 24.13
N THR A 2 16.26 10.12 24.31
CA THR A 2 15.73 9.29 23.21
C THR A 2 14.69 10.11 22.46
N MET A 3 14.95 10.46 21.18
CA MET A 3 13.92 11.09 20.36
C MET A 3 12.76 10.11 20.23
N LEU A 4 11.53 10.58 20.38
CA LEU A 4 10.33 9.79 20.12
C LEU A 4 9.80 10.18 18.73
N ASN A 5 9.27 9.23 17.97
CA ASN A 5 8.53 9.58 16.75
C ASN A 5 7.19 10.25 17.12
N GLU A 6 6.43 10.69 16.13
CA GLU A 6 5.11 11.32 16.34
C GLU A 6 4.09 10.42 17.07
N PHE A 7 4.41 9.13 17.24
CA PHE A 7 3.62 8.14 17.98
C PHE A 7 4.20 7.80 19.37
N GLY A 8 5.19 8.56 19.85
CA GLY A 8 5.75 8.34 21.19
C GLY A 8 6.70 7.15 21.31
N MET A 9 7.19 6.58 20.20
CA MET A 9 8.12 5.44 20.22
C MET A 9 9.59 5.87 20.08
N PRO A 10 10.55 5.25 20.81
CA PRO A 10 11.98 5.49 20.67
C PRO A 10 12.49 5.44 19.22
N VAL A 11 12.98 6.56 18.70
CA VAL A 11 13.67 6.65 17.39
C VAL A 11 15.08 6.09 17.55
N LYS A 12 15.19 4.77 17.57
CA LYS A 12 16.30 4.13 16.90
C LYS A 12 15.91 4.07 15.43
N SER A 13 16.76 4.62 14.54
CA SER A 13 16.58 4.52 13.08
C SER A 13 16.15 3.09 12.72
N LEU A 14 14.95 2.94 12.19
CA LEU A 14 14.38 1.62 11.83
C LEU A 14 14.98 1.19 10.48
N CYS A 15 15.25 2.16 9.62
CA CYS A 15 15.90 1.97 8.33
C CYS A 15 17.39 2.31 8.34
N PHE A 16 18.08 2.00 7.24
CA PHE A 16 19.47 2.43 6.99
C PHE A 16 19.60 3.95 6.76
N ASP A 17 18.54 4.57 6.24
CA ASP A 17 18.52 5.97 5.81
C ASP A 17 17.37 6.72 6.53
N PRO A 18 17.62 7.89 7.15
CA PRO A 18 16.57 8.76 7.67
C PRO A 18 15.47 9.11 6.67
N GLU A 19 15.76 9.16 5.37
CA GLU A 19 14.77 9.38 4.32
C GLU A 19 13.75 8.24 4.27
N HIS A 20 14.19 6.99 4.37
CA HIS A 20 13.28 5.84 4.42
C HIS A 20 12.38 5.86 5.66
N ASP A 21 12.92 6.25 6.82
CA ASP A 21 12.10 6.41 8.03
C ASP A 21 11.04 7.50 7.84
N ARG A 22 11.39 8.61 7.19
CA ARG A 22 10.44 9.68 6.84
C ARG A 22 9.38 9.20 5.85
N LEU A 23 9.77 8.47 4.80
CA LEU A 23 8.85 7.91 3.82
C LEU A 23 7.86 6.93 4.45
N LEU A 24 8.33 6.08 5.36
CA LEU A 24 7.46 5.16 6.10
C LEU A 24 6.54 5.90 7.07
N ALA A 25 7.02 6.95 7.75
CA ALA A 25 6.16 7.81 8.57
C ALA A 25 5.01 8.42 7.74
N LEU A 26 5.31 8.84 6.52
CA LEU A 26 4.35 9.37 5.55
C LEU A 26 3.49 8.30 4.87
N GLY A 27 3.69 7.01 5.14
CA GLY A 27 2.84 5.93 4.64
C GLY A 27 3.35 5.18 3.40
N TYR A 28 4.66 5.19 3.09
CA TYR A 28 5.23 4.32 2.05
C TYR A 28 4.83 2.84 2.24
N PRO A 29 4.40 2.08 1.20
CA PRO A 29 4.55 2.38 -0.23
C PRO A 29 3.36 3.11 -0.85
N TYR A 30 2.46 3.67 -0.04
CA TYR A 30 1.26 4.40 -0.47
C TYR A 30 1.54 5.87 -0.78
N LEU A 31 2.73 6.16 -1.29
CA LEU A 31 3.18 7.49 -1.73
C LEU A 31 3.49 7.45 -3.22
N ARG A 32 3.27 8.54 -3.92
CA ARG A 32 3.67 8.70 -5.33
C ARG A 32 4.44 10.00 -5.45
N PHE A 33 5.46 10.04 -6.28
CA PHE A 33 6.27 11.22 -6.57
C PHE A 33 6.16 11.53 -8.05
N ILE A 34 5.87 12.79 -8.36
CA ILE A 34 5.80 13.27 -9.73
C ILE A 34 7.17 13.77 -10.16
N GLU A 35 7.68 13.18 -11.23
CA GLU A 35 8.93 13.55 -11.87
C GLU A 35 8.70 14.38 -13.14
N ASP A 36 9.81 14.86 -13.70
CA ASP A 36 9.82 15.53 -14.98
C ASP A 36 9.12 14.67 -16.06
N PRO A 37 8.38 15.31 -16.98
CA PRO A 37 7.63 14.60 -18.00
C PRO A 37 8.58 13.81 -18.90
N LEU A 38 8.13 12.64 -19.34
CA LEU A 38 8.86 11.91 -20.38
C LEU A 38 9.00 12.79 -21.63
N PRO A 39 10.14 12.75 -22.33
CA PRO A 39 10.30 13.43 -23.61
C PRO A 39 9.19 13.02 -24.59
N LYS A 40 8.77 13.90 -25.50
CA LYS A 40 7.71 13.60 -26.50
C LYS A 40 8.01 12.37 -27.37
N ALA A 41 9.28 12.04 -27.56
CA ALA A 41 9.70 10.83 -28.29
C ALA A 41 9.38 9.53 -27.52
N ALA A 42 9.17 9.60 -26.21
CA ALA A 42 8.68 8.50 -25.41
C ALA A 42 7.15 8.51 -25.43
N ASP A 43 6.56 7.38 -25.82
CA ASP A 43 5.11 7.20 -25.90
C ASP A 43 4.48 7.15 -24.50
N ALA A 44 4.24 8.33 -23.92
CA ALA A 44 3.69 8.51 -22.58
C ALA A 44 2.30 7.89 -22.44
N ALA A 45 1.52 7.89 -23.52
CA ALA A 45 0.22 7.24 -23.58
C ALA A 45 0.35 5.72 -23.45
N LYS A 46 1.28 5.10 -24.18
CA LYS A 46 1.60 3.67 -24.04
C LYS A 46 2.19 3.35 -22.67
N ALA A 47 3.00 4.24 -22.08
CA ALA A 47 3.50 4.06 -20.73
C ALA A 47 2.34 4.07 -19.72
N ALA A 48 1.47 5.07 -19.77
CA ALA A 48 0.28 5.17 -18.92
C ALA A 48 -0.62 3.95 -19.08
N ARG A 49 -0.88 3.51 -20.32
CA ARG A 49 -1.58 2.26 -20.61
C ARG A 49 -0.84 1.05 -20.06
N THR A 50 0.48 0.96 -20.17
CA THR A 50 1.23 -0.18 -19.60
C THR A 50 1.13 -0.22 -18.07
N HIS A 51 1.02 0.94 -17.42
CA HIS A 51 0.76 1.03 -15.97
C HIS A 51 -0.67 0.69 -15.61
N ALA A 52 -1.60 1.13 -16.46
CA ALA A 52 -2.99 0.76 -16.38
C ALA A 52 -3.15 -0.77 -16.62
N TYR A 53 -2.33 -1.35 -17.50
CA TYR A 53 -2.43 -2.72 -18.01
C TYR A 53 -1.09 -3.50 -17.91
N PRO A 54 -0.43 -3.60 -16.74
CA PRO A 54 0.72 -4.45 -16.58
C PRO A 54 0.29 -5.91 -16.77
N LYS A 55 0.98 -6.61 -17.66
CA LYS A 55 0.97 -8.07 -17.74
C LYS A 55 1.71 -8.63 -16.52
N GLY A 56 1.08 -8.59 -15.34
CA GLY A 56 1.65 -9.06 -14.06
C GLY A 56 1.20 -8.23 -12.84
N LYS A 57 1.68 -8.61 -11.64
CA LYS A 57 1.61 -7.72 -10.46
C LYS A 57 2.50 -6.52 -10.78
N SER A 58 1.89 -5.33 -10.89
CA SER A 58 2.62 -4.08 -11.11
C SER A 58 3.66 -3.92 -10.01
N LYS A 59 4.88 -3.50 -10.36
CA LYS A 59 5.78 -2.96 -9.34
C LYS A 59 5.14 -1.67 -8.85
N LEU A 60 4.95 -1.52 -7.53
CA LEU A 60 4.54 -0.26 -6.93
C LEU A 60 5.54 0.80 -7.39
N ARG A 61 5.15 1.62 -8.37
CA ARG A 61 6.01 2.70 -8.85
C ARG A 61 5.84 3.85 -7.89
N LEU A 62 6.90 4.13 -7.17
CA LEU A 62 6.98 5.30 -6.32
C LEU A 62 7.07 6.57 -7.19
N HIS A 63 7.78 6.50 -8.32
CA HIS A 63 8.08 7.63 -9.20
C HIS A 63 7.30 7.57 -10.52
N TRP A 64 6.70 8.69 -10.90
CA TRP A 64 5.83 8.82 -12.07
C TRP A 64 6.16 10.07 -12.88
N PRO A 65 6.51 9.94 -14.16
CA PRO A 65 6.59 11.11 -15.04
C PRO A 65 5.23 11.82 -15.10
N ARG A 66 5.25 13.15 -14.96
CA ARG A 66 4.03 13.98 -14.87
C ARG A 66 2.99 13.68 -15.96
N ASN A 67 3.42 13.64 -17.22
CA ASN A 67 2.54 13.37 -18.36
C ASN A 67 1.96 11.94 -18.36
N VAL A 68 2.70 10.96 -17.80
CA VAL A 68 2.19 9.59 -17.62
C VAL A 68 1.14 9.55 -16.50
N ALA A 69 1.36 10.26 -15.40
CA ALA A 69 0.42 10.33 -14.29
C ALA A 69 -0.93 10.93 -14.69
N HIS A 70 -0.93 12.09 -15.37
CA HIS A 70 -2.16 12.72 -15.86
C HIS A 70 -2.96 11.81 -16.80
N ARG A 71 -2.28 11.12 -17.73
CA ARG A 71 -2.93 10.15 -18.63
C ARG A 71 -3.47 8.94 -17.88
N PHE A 72 -2.71 8.42 -16.91
CA PHE A 72 -3.16 7.30 -16.06
C PHE A 72 -4.42 7.64 -15.26
N LEU A 73 -4.51 8.85 -14.68
CA LEU A 73 -5.69 9.28 -13.91
C LEU A 73 -6.98 9.18 -14.74
N ARG A 74 -6.94 9.56 -16.02
CA ARG A 74 -8.09 9.46 -16.94
C ARG A 74 -8.46 8.00 -17.22
N THR A 75 -7.46 7.15 -17.44
CA THR A 75 -7.66 5.72 -17.71
C THR A 75 -8.17 4.95 -16.50
N ALA A 76 -7.73 5.31 -15.29
CA ALA A 76 -8.12 4.63 -14.06
C ALA A 76 -9.64 4.76 -13.77
N ALA A 77 -10.26 5.84 -14.23
CA ALA A 77 -11.70 6.07 -14.07
C ALA A 77 -12.55 5.44 -15.18
N SER A 78 -11.93 4.82 -16.19
CA SER A 78 -12.63 4.25 -17.33
C SER A 78 -13.31 2.93 -16.97
N ASP A 79 -14.45 2.60 -17.59
CA ASP A 79 -15.26 1.43 -17.20
C ASP A 79 -14.54 0.10 -17.44
N TYR A 80 -13.62 0.06 -18.41
CA TYR A 80 -12.73 -1.07 -18.66
C TYR A 80 -11.92 -1.47 -17.43
N PHE A 81 -11.39 -0.48 -16.71
CA PHE A 81 -10.58 -0.66 -15.50
C PHE A 81 -11.35 -1.29 -14.34
N GLN A 82 -12.65 -1.43 -14.56
CA GLN A 82 -13.66 -1.83 -13.61
C GLN A 82 -14.27 -3.18 -14.00
N ASP A 83 -13.65 -3.93 -14.92
CA ASP A 83 -13.87 -5.37 -15.15
C ASP A 83 -12.76 -6.23 -14.51
N TRP A 84 -13.16 -7.26 -13.76
CA TRP A 84 -12.34 -8.04 -12.82
C TRP A 84 -11.24 -8.85 -13.50
N GLN A 85 -11.45 -9.22 -14.76
CA GLN A 85 -10.54 -10.12 -15.48
C GLN A 85 -9.70 -9.39 -16.53
N GLY A 86 -9.86 -8.08 -16.70
CA GLY A 86 -9.30 -7.35 -17.84
C GLY A 86 -9.70 -7.99 -19.18
N GLN A 87 -10.91 -8.58 -19.23
CA GLN A 87 -11.43 -9.29 -20.39
C GLN A 87 -12.26 -8.41 -21.30
N ALA A 88 -12.82 -7.31 -20.79
CA ALA A 88 -13.18 -6.20 -21.65
C ALA A 88 -11.98 -5.86 -22.56
N PRO A 89 -12.20 -5.45 -23.82
CA PRO A 89 -11.19 -4.87 -24.71
C PRO A 89 -11.10 -3.36 -24.49
N VAL A 90 -9.89 -2.78 -24.54
CA VAL A 90 -9.68 -1.33 -24.36
C VAL A 90 -10.51 -0.64 -25.42
N THR A 91 -11.46 0.19 -25.00
CA THR A 91 -12.39 0.84 -25.93
C THR A 91 -11.68 1.99 -26.65
N PRO A 92 -12.16 2.39 -27.84
CA PRO A 92 -11.67 3.61 -28.49
C PRO A 92 -11.81 4.86 -27.60
N GLU A 93 -12.80 4.89 -26.70
CA GLU A 93 -12.98 5.96 -25.72
C GLU A 93 -11.86 5.96 -24.66
N ASP A 94 -11.53 4.79 -24.10
CA ASP A 94 -10.40 4.64 -23.16
C ASP A 94 -9.09 5.10 -23.80
N GLN A 95 -8.89 4.70 -25.07
CA GLN A 95 -7.72 5.07 -25.86
C GLN A 95 -7.66 6.59 -26.08
N ALA A 96 -8.78 7.22 -26.44
CA ALA A 96 -8.86 8.67 -26.60
C ALA A 96 -8.56 9.41 -25.28
N LEU A 97 -9.05 8.90 -24.14
CA LEU A 97 -8.75 9.45 -22.82
C LEU A 97 -7.25 9.36 -22.48
N CYS A 98 -6.60 8.25 -22.80
CA CYS A 98 -5.15 8.09 -22.64
C CYS A 98 -4.34 9.02 -23.55
N ASP A 99 -4.84 9.31 -24.75
CA ASP A 99 -4.09 9.99 -25.79
C ASP A 99 -4.11 11.53 -25.63
N ARG A 100 -5.00 12.07 -24.79
CA ARG A 100 -5.02 13.48 -24.36
C ARG A 100 -3.70 13.90 -23.71
N ASP A 101 -3.08 14.95 -24.26
CA ASP A 101 -1.79 15.48 -23.81
C ASP A 101 -1.92 16.61 -22.78
N GLU A 102 -3.14 17.10 -22.54
CA GLU A 102 -3.35 18.14 -21.55
C GLU A 102 -3.20 17.59 -20.13
N ASP A 103 -2.67 18.40 -19.21
CA ASP A 103 -2.70 18.05 -17.80
C ASP A 103 -4.16 17.94 -17.31
N VAL A 104 -4.39 17.04 -16.36
CA VAL A 104 -5.69 16.90 -15.69
C VAL A 104 -5.93 18.16 -14.87
N SER A 105 -7.11 18.77 -15.04
CA SER A 105 -7.51 19.91 -14.20
C SER A 105 -8.04 19.43 -12.84
N ALA A 106 -8.12 20.34 -11.86
CA ALA A 106 -8.69 20.01 -10.55
C ALA A 106 -10.15 19.52 -10.67
N ASP A 107 -10.98 20.15 -11.50
CA ASP A 107 -12.37 19.74 -11.69
C ASP A 107 -12.48 18.37 -12.39
N GLU A 108 -11.60 18.12 -13.36
CA GLU A 108 -11.50 16.80 -13.99
C GLU A 108 -11.08 15.73 -12.96
N ALA A 109 -10.07 16.01 -12.11
CA ALA A 109 -9.66 15.10 -11.05
C ALA A 109 -10.79 14.80 -10.04
N ARG A 110 -11.59 15.81 -9.66
CA ARG A 110 -12.77 15.61 -8.83
C ARG A 110 -13.78 14.66 -9.46
N ALA A 111 -14.12 14.93 -10.72
CA ALA A 111 -15.05 14.10 -11.47
C ALA A 111 -14.56 12.65 -11.61
N LEU A 112 -13.26 12.44 -11.84
CA LEU A 112 -12.65 11.12 -11.95
C LEU A 112 -12.74 10.35 -10.61
N ILE A 113 -12.44 10.99 -9.47
CA ILE A 113 -12.59 10.34 -8.15
C ILE A 113 -14.06 10.02 -7.86
N GLN A 114 -14.97 10.98 -8.08
CA GLN A 114 -16.40 10.80 -7.85
C GLN A 114 -16.96 9.64 -8.68
N ARG A 115 -16.57 9.55 -9.96
CA ARG A 115 -16.92 8.43 -10.83
C ARG A 115 -16.39 7.11 -10.27
N THR A 116 -15.12 7.04 -9.88
CA THR A 116 -14.53 5.81 -9.31
C THR A 116 -15.25 5.35 -8.05
N VAL A 117 -15.59 6.27 -7.15
CA VAL A 117 -16.28 5.96 -5.88
C VAL A 117 -17.73 5.50 -6.09
N THR A 118 -18.44 6.11 -7.04
CA THR A 118 -19.89 5.89 -7.20
C THR A 118 -20.25 4.72 -8.12
N ILE A 119 -19.32 4.20 -8.94
CA ILE A 119 -19.64 3.08 -9.84
C ILE A 119 -19.81 1.76 -9.06
N PRO A 120 -20.98 1.11 -9.16
CA PRO A 120 -21.18 -0.21 -8.60
C PRO A 120 -20.27 -1.25 -9.27
N GLY A 121 -19.52 -2.05 -8.51
CA GLY A 121 -18.69 -3.09 -9.09
C GLY A 121 -17.69 -3.78 -8.15
N CYS A 122 -17.35 -5.03 -8.49
CA CYS A 122 -16.58 -5.96 -7.65
C CYS A 122 -15.05 -5.95 -7.90
N THR A 123 -14.50 -4.98 -8.60
CA THR A 123 -13.17 -5.20 -9.20
C THR A 123 -12.00 -5.01 -8.27
N TRP A 124 -11.31 -6.13 -8.01
CA TRP A 124 -9.99 -6.26 -7.41
C TRP A 124 -8.86 -5.73 -8.32
N SER A 125 -9.01 -4.54 -8.92
CA SER A 125 -7.83 -3.89 -9.48
C SER A 125 -7.19 -3.10 -8.34
N GLY A 126 -6.13 -3.60 -7.72
CA GLY A 126 -5.33 -2.87 -6.71
C GLY A 126 -4.61 -1.63 -7.25
N ARG A 127 -5.20 -0.97 -8.24
CA ARG A 127 -4.65 0.07 -9.11
C ARG A 127 -5.51 1.34 -9.10
N TYR A 128 -6.76 1.30 -8.64
CA TYR A 128 -7.48 2.54 -8.37
C TYR A 128 -6.88 3.28 -7.16
N GLU A 129 -6.14 2.59 -6.28
CA GLU A 129 -5.45 3.27 -5.18
C GLU A 129 -4.36 4.22 -5.70
N ASP A 130 -3.68 3.84 -6.80
CA ASP A 130 -2.76 4.72 -7.52
C ASP A 130 -3.45 6.01 -7.98
N GLN A 131 -4.74 5.96 -8.35
CA GLN A 131 -5.50 7.14 -8.74
C GLN A 131 -5.53 8.16 -7.60
N TYR A 132 -5.80 7.72 -6.37
CA TYR A 132 -5.87 8.62 -5.22
C TYR A 132 -4.49 9.18 -4.85
N PHE A 133 -3.46 8.34 -4.81
CA PHE A 133 -2.11 8.80 -4.44
C PHE A 133 -1.44 9.67 -5.51
N LEU A 134 -1.70 9.42 -6.80
CA LEU A 134 -1.25 10.32 -7.87
C LEU A 134 -2.02 11.64 -7.85
N THR A 135 -3.32 11.61 -7.55
CA THR A 135 -4.10 12.84 -7.39
C THR A 135 -3.61 13.63 -6.18
N GLU A 136 -3.25 12.97 -5.10
CA GLU A 136 -2.68 13.62 -3.92
C GLU A 136 -1.38 14.34 -4.26
N GLU A 137 -0.48 13.68 -4.97
CA GLU A 137 0.81 14.28 -5.32
C GLU A 137 0.63 15.46 -6.30
N LEU A 138 -0.37 15.42 -7.18
CA LEU A 138 -0.65 16.48 -8.15
C LEU A 138 -1.43 17.68 -7.58
N PHE A 139 -2.35 17.44 -6.64
CA PHE A 139 -3.31 18.45 -6.17
C PHE A 139 -3.34 18.67 -4.65
N GLY A 140 -2.61 17.85 -3.88
CA GLY A 140 -2.51 17.90 -2.42
C GLY A 140 -3.46 16.95 -1.68
N THR A 141 -3.06 16.53 -0.48
CA THR A 141 -3.81 15.60 0.40
C THR A 141 -5.22 16.12 0.72
N GLU A 142 -5.35 17.40 1.07
CA GLU A 142 -6.64 18.01 1.43
C GLU A 142 -7.64 17.97 0.27
N PHE A 143 -7.17 18.19 -0.96
CA PHE A 143 -8.00 18.11 -2.15
C PHE A 143 -8.57 16.69 -2.30
N VAL A 144 -7.75 15.65 -2.19
CA VAL A 144 -8.19 14.26 -2.34
C VAL A 144 -9.13 13.86 -1.22
N VAL A 145 -8.81 14.20 0.03
CA VAL A 145 -9.65 13.91 1.19
C VAL A 145 -11.05 14.50 1.01
N ASN A 146 -11.13 15.79 0.69
CA ASN A 146 -12.42 16.45 0.50
C ASN A 146 -13.20 15.85 -0.68
N THR A 147 -12.51 15.54 -1.77
CA THR A 147 -13.14 14.93 -2.96
C THR A 147 -13.69 13.54 -2.66
N ILE A 148 -12.97 12.70 -1.92
CA ILE A 148 -13.47 11.39 -1.48
C ILE A 148 -14.66 11.56 -0.55
N LEU A 149 -14.60 12.47 0.43
CA LEU A 149 -15.71 12.71 1.35
C LEU A 149 -16.95 13.25 0.62
N ASP A 150 -16.80 14.14 -0.36
CA ASP A 150 -17.88 14.61 -1.23
C ASP A 150 -18.49 13.45 -2.03
N ALA A 151 -17.66 12.56 -2.57
CA ALA A 151 -18.11 11.41 -3.33
C ALA A 151 -18.86 10.38 -2.45
N LEU A 152 -18.38 10.15 -1.22
CA LEU A 152 -19.06 9.29 -0.24
C LEU A 152 -20.40 9.89 0.18
N ASP A 153 -20.47 11.19 0.42
CA ASP A 153 -21.70 11.90 0.78
C ASP A 153 -22.77 11.76 -0.31
N ALA A 154 -22.35 11.88 -1.57
CA ALA A 154 -23.19 11.73 -2.75
C ALA A 154 -23.61 10.29 -3.08
N LEU A 155 -23.13 9.27 -2.35
CA LEU A 155 -23.56 7.89 -2.58
C LEU A 155 -25.06 7.71 -2.28
N PRO A 156 -25.80 7.00 -3.15
CA PRO A 156 -27.16 6.55 -2.84
C PRO A 156 -27.22 5.79 -1.53
N GLU A 157 -28.30 6.00 -0.78
CA GLU A 157 -28.51 5.41 0.54
C GLU A 157 -28.49 3.87 0.49
N GLU A 158 -28.90 3.29 -0.63
CA GLU A 158 -28.90 1.86 -0.88
C GLU A 158 -27.48 1.28 -0.91
N LEU A 159 -26.49 2.02 -1.42
CA LEU A 159 -25.10 1.55 -1.48
C LEU A 159 -24.43 1.50 -0.10
N TRP A 160 -24.93 2.26 0.88
CA TRP A 160 -24.51 2.17 2.28
C TRP A 160 -25.05 0.93 2.99
N LYS A 161 -26.09 0.30 2.43
CA LYS A 161 -26.88 -0.77 3.07
C LYS A 161 -26.80 -2.11 2.33
N GLN A 162 -26.18 -2.15 1.15
CA GLN A 162 -26.05 -3.36 0.36
C GLN A 162 -24.87 -4.21 0.85
N PRO A 163 -25.08 -5.51 1.15
CA PRO A 163 -23.97 -6.44 1.29
C PRO A 163 -23.24 -6.54 -0.06
N ARG A 164 -21.97 -6.96 -0.03
CA ARG A 164 -21.10 -7.15 -1.22
C ARG A 164 -21.87 -7.63 -2.46
N PRO A 165 -21.50 -7.20 -3.68
CA PRO A 165 -20.29 -6.45 -4.08
C PRO A 165 -20.42 -4.96 -4.52
N PRO A 166 -21.55 -4.24 -4.40
CA PRO A 166 -21.73 -2.99 -5.15
C PRO A 166 -20.92 -1.81 -4.61
N ASN A 167 -20.48 -1.81 -3.35
CA ASN A 167 -19.83 -0.65 -2.71
C ASN A 167 -18.32 -0.80 -2.47
N ARG A 168 -17.65 -1.78 -3.10
CA ARG A 168 -16.24 -2.08 -2.81
C ARG A 168 -15.29 -0.92 -3.11
N LYS A 169 -15.48 -0.20 -4.21
CA LYS A 169 -14.62 0.96 -4.54
C LYS A 169 -14.77 2.10 -3.54
N ALA A 170 -16.00 2.39 -3.12
CA ALA A 170 -16.27 3.32 -2.04
C ALA A 170 -15.56 2.88 -0.75
N ALA A 171 -15.62 1.58 -0.42
CA ALA A 171 -14.90 1.03 0.73
C ALA A 171 -13.39 1.27 0.65
N HIS A 172 -12.77 1.03 -0.51
CA HIS A 172 -11.35 1.30 -0.65
C HIS A 172 -11.01 2.79 -0.63
N ALA A 173 -11.83 3.64 -1.23
CA ALA A 173 -11.67 5.09 -1.10
C ALA A 173 -11.72 5.52 0.37
N ALA A 174 -12.64 4.95 1.15
CA ALA A 174 -12.69 5.14 2.59
C ALA A 174 -11.40 4.65 3.27
N ARG A 175 -10.88 3.44 2.97
CA ARG A 175 -9.60 2.95 3.53
C ARG A 175 -8.43 3.89 3.24
N VAL A 176 -8.37 4.44 2.02
CA VAL A 176 -7.34 5.39 1.61
C VAL A 176 -7.35 6.66 2.47
N LEU A 177 -8.52 7.09 2.97
CA LEU A 177 -8.60 8.21 3.92
C LEU A 177 -7.75 7.97 5.17
N GLY A 178 -7.58 6.73 5.64
CA GLY A 178 -6.72 6.43 6.78
C GLY A 178 -5.26 6.84 6.55
N PHE A 179 -4.72 6.59 5.35
CA PHE A 179 -3.39 7.08 4.98
C PHE A 179 -3.35 8.60 4.80
N LEU A 180 -4.33 9.16 4.11
CA LEU A 180 -4.37 10.60 3.82
C LEU A 180 -4.52 11.43 5.11
N PHE A 181 -5.29 10.95 6.08
CA PHE A 181 -5.46 11.60 7.38
C PHE A 181 -4.14 11.73 8.14
N ARG A 182 -3.22 10.77 8.02
CA ARG A 182 -1.88 10.86 8.63
C ARG A 182 -1.04 12.00 8.05
N ARG A 183 -1.34 12.45 6.83
CA ARG A 183 -0.62 13.51 6.12
C ARG A 183 -1.24 14.90 6.30
N LEU A 184 -2.44 14.98 6.89
CA LEU A 184 -3.11 16.23 7.15
C LEU A 184 -2.61 16.89 8.45
N PRO A 185 -2.54 18.23 8.51
CA PRO A 185 -2.43 18.96 9.76
C PRO A 185 -3.58 18.57 10.71
N GLU A 186 -3.30 18.51 12.02
CA GLU A 186 -4.24 18.02 13.04
C GLU A 186 -5.64 18.65 12.94
N ALA A 187 -5.75 19.97 12.83
CA ALA A 187 -7.04 20.65 12.73
C ALA A 187 -7.86 20.20 11.50
N LYS A 188 -7.21 20.01 10.35
CA LYS A 188 -7.86 19.54 9.11
C LYS A 188 -8.21 18.07 9.19
N ARG A 189 -7.33 17.27 9.81
CA ARG A 189 -7.56 15.85 10.08
C ARG A 189 -8.81 15.65 10.95
N GLU A 190 -8.95 16.39 12.04
CA GLU A 190 -10.10 16.27 12.93
C GLU A 190 -11.40 16.72 12.25
N ALA A 191 -11.38 17.81 11.47
CA ALA A 191 -12.53 18.22 10.68
C ALA A 191 -12.96 17.14 9.67
N ALA A 192 -12.00 16.53 8.96
CA ALA A 192 -12.27 15.44 8.02
C ALA A 192 -12.78 14.17 8.72
N ARG A 193 -12.23 13.82 9.89
CA ARG A 193 -12.69 12.71 10.73
C ARG A 193 -14.11 12.93 11.23
N GLU A 194 -14.46 14.14 11.64
CA GLU A 194 -15.83 14.48 12.05
C GLU A 194 -16.81 14.37 10.89
N ARG A 195 -16.44 14.86 9.71
CA ARG A 195 -17.26 14.69 8.50
C ARG A 195 -17.41 13.21 8.12
N LEU A 196 -16.37 12.40 8.23
CA LEU A 196 -16.48 10.96 8.00
C LEU A 196 -17.38 10.30 9.05
N ARG A 197 -17.31 10.73 10.31
CA ARG A 197 -18.15 10.25 11.41
C ARG A 197 -19.63 10.56 11.19
N SER A 198 -19.99 11.66 10.53
CA SER A 198 -21.39 11.96 10.22
C SER A 198 -22.02 10.97 9.24
N PHE A 199 -21.25 10.11 8.57
CA PHE A 199 -21.78 9.03 7.73
C PHE A 199 -22.14 7.77 8.53
N VAL A 200 -21.69 7.64 9.78
CA VAL A 200 -21.97 6.45 10.61
C VAL A 200 -23.47 6.13 10.76
N PRO A 201 -24.38 7.10 10.94
CA PRO A 201 -25.82 6.83 11.01
C PRO A 201 -26.42 6.24 9.71
N ARG A 202 -25.74 6.37 8.57
CA ARG A 202 -26.19 5.80 7.27
C ARG A 202 -25.92 4.29 7.18
N MET A 203 -25.02 3.77 8.02
CA MET A 203 -24.67 2.35 8.11
C MET A 203 -25.73 1.65 8.96
N GLN A 204 -26.33 0.54 8.48
CA GLN A 204 -27.35 -0.13 9.31
C GLN A 204 -26.70 -0.85 10.50
N GLU A 205 -27.38 -0.80 11.64
CA GLU A 205 -27.00 -1.60 12.80
C GLU A 205 -27.27 -3.09 12.52
N GLY A 206 -26.31 -3.96 12.88
CA GLY A 206 -26.50 -5.41 12.85
C GLY A 206 -26.23 -6.09 11.51
N LEU A 207 -25.66 -5.39 10.53
CA LEU A 207 -25.25 -5.99 9.27
C LEU A 207 -24.15 -7.05 9.45
N ALA A 208 -24.20 -8.06 8.59
CA ALA A 208 -23.32 -9.23 8.63
C ALA A 208 -21.84 -8.88 8.36
N VAL A 209 -20.95 -9.82 8.67
CA VAL A 209 -19.47 -9.72 8.75
C VAL A 209 -18.77 -9.34 7.41
N ASP A 210 -19.53 -9.08 6.34
CA ASP A 210 -19.02 -8.99 4.96
C ASP A 210 -19.13 -7.60 4.31
N GLU A 211 -19.37 -6.53 5.07
CA GLU A 211 -19.63 -5.20 4.49
C GLU A 211 -18.40 -4.30 4.40
N ASP A 212 -17.79 -4.24 3.22
CA ASP A 212 -16.50 -3.57 3.02
C ASP A 212 -16.51 -2.07 3.38
N LEU A 213 -17.57 -1.30 3.06
CA LEU A 213 -17.60 0.15 3.27
C LEU A 213 -17.82 0.56 4.74
N PRO A 214 -18.86 0.09 5.45
CA PRO A 214 -19.00 0.34 6.89
C PRO A 214 -17.76 -0.11 7.68
N ILE A 215 -17.17 -1.27 7.35
CA ILE A 215 -15.89 -1.72 7.95
C ILE A 215 -14.80 -0.70 7.69
N ALA A 216 -14.59 -0.29 6.43
CA ALA A 216 -13.53 0.64 6.09
C ALA A 216 -13.66 1.96 6.86
N VAL A 217 -14.87 2.51 6.96
CA VAL A 217 -15.11 3.74 7.71
C VAL A 217 -14.86 3.52 9.21
N ASP A 218 -15.37 2.44 9.79
CA ASP A 218 -15.20 2.12 11.21
C ASP A 218 -13.70 1.94 11.55
N VAL A 219 -12.94 1.25 10.70
CA VAL A 219 -11.49 1.07 10.86
C VAL A 219 -10.74 2.41 10.72
N VAL A 220 -11.10 3.28 9.79
CA VAL A 220 -10.44 4.60 9.67
C VAL A 220 -10.73 5.50 10.87
N LEU A 221 -11.95 5.45 11.42
CA LEU A 221 -12.36 6.27 12.55
C LEU A 221 -11.84 5.73 13.88
N ASN A 222 -11.96 4.42 14.11
CA ASN A 222 -11.77 3.79 15.41
C ASN A 222 -10.52 2.89 15.45
N GLY A 223 -9.84 2.76 14.32
CA GLY A 223 -8.63 1.99 14.18
C GLY A 223 -8.81 0.56 14.63
N SER A 224 -7.95 0.16 15.56
CA SER A 224 -8.05 -1.10 16.28
C SER A 224 -9.43 -1.33 16.91
N LYS A 225 -10.06 -0.32 17.51
CA LYS A 225 -11.32 -0.48 18.26
C LYS A 225 -12.55 -0.68 17.38
N ALA A 226 -12.39 -0.73 16.06
CA ALA A 226 -13.50 -0.98 15.14
C ALA A 226 -14.22 -2.30 15.48
N ARG A 227 -15.56 -2.24 15.47
CA ARG A 227 -16.48 -3.29 15.94
C ARG A 227 -16.37 -4.57 15.13
N GLN A 228 -16.08 -4.46 13.84
CA GLN A 228 -15.99 -5.62 12.97
C GLN A 228 -14.68 -6.39 13.18
N LEU A 229 -13.61 -5.72 13.61
CA LEU A 229 -12.33 -6.35 13.91
C LEU A 229 -12.37 -7.27 15.14
N THR A 230 -13.41 -7.16 15.98
CA THR A 230 -13.65 -8.07 17.11
C THR A 230 -14.54 -9.26 16.74
N ARG A 231 -15.22 -9.24 15.59
CA ARG A 231 -16.09 -10.31 15.08
C ARG A 231 -15.44 -11.18 14.02
N THR A 232 -14.47 -10.67 13.25
CA THR A 232 -13.74 -11.42 12.21
C THR A 232 -12.93 -12.61 12.71
N HIS A 233 -12.84 -12.84 14.03
CA HIS A 233 -12.27 -14.08 14.60
C HIS A 233 -13.02 -15.35 14.16
N GLU A 234 -14.26 -15.23 13.66
CA GLU A 234 -15.03 -16.35 13.09
C GLU A 234 -14.67 -16.66 11.62
N SER A 235 -14.02 -15.74 10.91
CA SER A 235 -13.50 -15.97 9.56
C SER A 235 -12.07 -16.50 9.64
N HIS A 236 -11.74 -17.55 8.88
CA HIS A 236 -10.44 -18.22 8.94
C HIS A 236 -9.22 -17.36 8.52
N TYR A 237 -9.42 -16.12 8.05
CA TYR A 237 -8.34 -15.27 7.55
C TYR A 237 -8.43 -13.82 8.04
N ILE A 238 -7.33 -13.29 8.59
CA ILE A 238 -7.13 -11.89 8.93
C ILE A 238 -6.14 -11.26 7.93
N TYR A 239 -6.56 -10.19 7.26
CA TYR A 239 -5.73 -9.43 6.32
C TYR A 239 -5.05 -8.27 7.03
N LEU A 240 -3.74 -8.35 7.32
CA LEU A 240 -3.01 -7.28 8.02
C LEU A 240 -3.02 -5.94 7.28
N SER A 241 -3.11 -5.95 5.94
CA SER A 241 -3.24 -4.75 5.11
C SER A 241 -4.54 -3.96 5.36
N SER A 242 -5.54 -4.57 6.01
CA SER A 242 -6.73 -3.86 6.48
C SER A 242 -6.46 -2.99 7.72
N TYR A 243 -5.29 -3.06 8.33
CA TYR A 243 -5.01 -2.41 9.63
C TYR A 243 -3.86 -1.38 9.55
N ILE A 244 -3.06 -1.40 8.49
CA ILE A 244 -1.92 -0.49 8.31
C ILE A 244 -2.31 1.00 8.20
N HIS A 245 -3.55 1.28 7.81
CA HIS A 245 -4.07 2.65 7.72
C HIS A 245 -4.68 3.12 9.05
N ALA A 246 -4.98 2.21 9.98
CA ALA A 246 -5.50 2.54 11.31
C ALA A 246 -4.45 3.21 12.20
N GLY A 247 -3.17 2.81 12.06
CA GLY A 247 -1.99 3.51 12.61
C GLY A 247 -1.92 3.73 14.13
N ASP A 248 -2.99 3.44 14.88
CA ASP A 248 -3.23 3.92 16.23
C ASP A 248 -3.04 2.86 17.32
N ASP A 249 -2.81 1.60 16.93
CA ASP A 249 -2.64 0.50 17.87
C ASP A 249 -1.58 -0.52 17.39
N PRO A 250 -0.29 -0.20 17.61
CA PRO A 250 0.81 -1.10 17.26
C PRO A 250 0.79 -2.41 18.07
N GLU A 251 0.21 -2.40 19.28
CA GLU A 251 0.10 -3.60 20.12
C GLU A 251 -0.90 -4.59 19.52
N ARG A 252 -2.05 -4.11 19.03
CA ARG A 252 -3.00 -4.97 18.32
C ARG A 252 -2.42 -5.51 17.02
N LEU A 253 -1.67 -4.71 16.25
CA LEU A 253 -0.98 -5.20 15.06
C LEU A 253 -0.02 -6.35 15.41
N ARG A 254 0.76 -6.21 16.49
CA ARG A 254 1.61 -7.29 17.02
C ARG A 254 0.81 -8.50 17.47
N ALA A 255 -0.31 -8.30 18.17
CA ALA A 255 -1.17 -9.38 18.63
C ALA A 255 -1.77 -10.16 17.46
N ILE A 256 -2.30 -9.48 16.45
CA ILE A 256 -2.80 -10.10 15.22
C ILE A 256 -1.68 -10.88 14.54
N ALA A 257 -0.50 -10.27 14.39
CA ALA A 257 0.66 -10.92 13.80
C ALA A 257 1.11 -12.19 14.54
N ALA A 258 0.93 -12.24 15.86
CA ALA A 258 1.27 -13.41 16.66
C ALA A 258 0.33 -14.61 16.40
N HIS A 259 -0.87 -14.39 15.87
CA HIS A 259 -1.83 -15.44 15.48
C HIS A 259 -1.47 -16.04 14.12
N LYS A 260 -0.44 -16.88 14.11
CA LYS A 260 0.25 -17.44 12.92
C LYS A 260 -0.61 -18.20 11.92
N ASP A 261 -1.77 -18.72 12.32
CA ASP A 261 -2.52 -19.71 11.53
C ASP A 261 -3.58 -19.10 10.59
N THR A 262 -3.83 -17.79 10.68
CA THR A 262 -4.93 -17.13 9.95
C THR A 262 -4.48 -15.93 9.14
N ILE A 263 -3.19 -15.61 9.05
CA ILE A 263 -2.77 -14.36 8.41
C ILE A 263 -2.49 -14.56 6.92
N TYR A 264 -3.30 -13.91 6.09
CA TYR A 264 -2.94 -13.67 4.69
C TYR A 264 -2.05 -12.42 4.66
N THR A 265 -0.74 -12.62 4.57
CA THR A 265 0.24 -11.54 4.59
C THR A 265 0.68 -11.16 3.19
N ASP A 266 0.24 -9.99 2.73
CA ASP A 266 1.10 -9.21 1.84
C ASP A 266 2.15 -8.55 2.72
N LEU A 267 3.43 -8.69 2.37
CA LEU A 267 4.50 -8.08 3.14
C LEU A 267 4.47 -6.58 2.86
N ASP A 268 3.91 -5.82 3.80
CA ASP A 268 3.84 -4.38 3.70
C ASP A 268 4.85 -3.74 4.67
N PRO A 269 5.78 -2.91 4.20
CA PRO A 269 6.74 -2.24 5.07
C PRO A 269 6.07 -1.30 6.10
N GLN A 270 4.83 -0.85 5.89
CA GLN A 270 4.05 -0.16 6.94
C GLN A 270 3.80 -1.04 8.16
N ILE A 271 3.59 -2.35 7.98
CA ILE A 271 3.38 -3.26 9.12
C ILE A 271 4.64 -3.29 9.98
N VAL A 272 5.81 -3.39 9.35
CA VAL A 272 7.12 -3.36 10.06
C VAL A 272 7.33 -2.02 10.73
N TYR A 273 6.99 -0.91 10.07
CA TYR A 273 7.10 0.42 10.64
C TYR A 273 6.23 0.62 11.89
N LEU A 274 4.97 0.17 11.83
CA LEU A 274 4.00 0.34 12.92
C LEU A 274 4.22 -0.68 14.05
N ALA A 275 4.40 -1.95 13.73
CA ALA A 275 4.53 -3.02 14.73
C ALA A 275 5.97 -3.22 15.22
N GLY A 276 6.97 -2.69 14.52
CA GLY A 276 8.39 -2.88 14.82
C GLY A 276 8.96 -4.20 14.28
N HIS A 277 10.25 -4.41 14.53
CA HIS A 277 11.03 -5.52 13.96
C HIS A 277 10.55 -6.93 14.32
N GLU A 278 9.79 -7.09 15.41
CA GLU A 278 9.30 -8.41 15.84
C GLU A 278 8.39 -9.07 14.80
N ILE A 279 7.77 -8.26 13.92
CA ILE A 279 6.98 -8.79 12.81
C ILE A 279 7.83 -9.62 11.84
N PHE A 280 9.16 -9.40 11.77
CA PHE A 280 10.01 -10.17 10.86
C PHE A 280 10.04 -11.66 11.18
N ASP A 281 9.83 -12.05 12.44
CA ASP A 281 9.78 -13.47 12.81
C ASP A 281 8.47 -14.15 12.37
N VAL A 282 7.43 -13.35 12.16
CA VAL A 282 6.13 -13.77 11.60
C VAL A 282 6.22 -13.78 10.07
N LEU A 283 6.68 -12.68 9.49
CA LEU A 283 6.77 -12.50 8.03
C LEU A 283 7.83 -13.37 7.38
N GLY A 284 8.99 -13.59 8.04
CA GLY A 284 10.10 -14.36 7.49
C GLY A 284 9.78 -15.85 7.27
N LYS A 285 8.70 -16.35 7.89
CA LYS A 285 8.18 -17.70 7.66
C LYS A 285 7.36 -17.81 6.38
N HIS A 286 6.74 -16.71 5.94
CA HIS A 286 6.09 -16.65 4.64
C HIS A 286 7.15 -16.46 3.55
N ARG A 287 7.32 -17.48 2.71
CA ARG A 287 8.21 -17.39 1.56
C ARG A 287 7.45 -16.72 0.42
N PRO A 288 7.88 -15.54 -0.09
CA PRO A 288 7.21 -14.91 -1.21
C PRO A 288 7.25 -15.84 -2.43
N ALA A 289 6.23 -15.78 -3.28
CA ALA A 289 6.26 -16.53 -4.53
C ALA A 289 7.45 -16.08 -5.38
N ALA A 290 7.94 -16.93 -6.27
CA ALA A 290 9.18 -16.66 -7.00
C ALA A 290 9.16 -15.32 -7.77
N ARG A 291 7.98 -14.94 -8.29
CA ARG A 291 7.73 -13.66 -8.98
C ARG A 291 7.72 -12.42 -8.08
N GLU A 292 7.52 -12.59 -6.78
CA GLU A 292 7.38 -11.52 -5.78
C GLU A 292 8.72 -11.19 -5.09
N ILE A 293 9.72 -12.07 -5.22
CA ILE A 293 11.03 -11.92 -4.57
C ILE A 293 11.70 -10.55 -4.85
N PRO A 294 11.72 -10.01 -6.07
CA PRO A 294 12.35 -8.70 -6.30
C PRO A 294 11.68 -7.57 -5.50
N GLY A 295 10.33 -7.52 -5.50
CA GLY A 295 9.59 -6.51 -4.74
C GLY A 295 9.75 -6.70 -3.23
N PHE A 296 9.74 -7.95 -2.78
CA PHE A 296 10.04 -8.29 -1.40
C PHE A 296 11.42 -7.75 -0.97
N ILE A 297 12.49 -8.02 -1.73
CA ILE A 297 13.85 -7.51 -1.42
C ILE A 297 13.86 -5.98 -1.35
N GLU A 298 13.18 -5.30 -2.27
CA GLU A 298 13.07 -3.83 -2.31
C GLU A 298 12.33 -3.26 -1.09
N GLU A 299 11.31 -3.95 -0.60
CA GLU A 299 10.51 -3.53 0.56
C GLU A 299 11.20 -3.85 1.88
N ILE A 300 11.65 -5.10 2.09
CA ILE A 300 12.32 -5.50 3.34
C ILE A 300 13.73 -4.92 3.47
N GLY A 301 14.39 -4.66 2.34
CA GLY A 301 15.79 -4.23 2.31
C GLY A 301 16.02 -2.85 2.93
N LYS A 302 14.95 -2.08 3.16
CA LYS A 302 15.03 -0.76 3.81
C LYS A 302 15.34 -0.86 5.30
N PHE A 303 14.96 -1.97 5.95
CA PHE A 303 15.02 -2.11 7.40
C PHE A 303 16.38 -2.58 7.90
N LYS A 304 16.87 -1.95 8.96
CA LYS A 304 18.13 -2.26 9.61
C LYS A 304 17.93 -3.33 10.69
N HIS A 305 17.71 -4.58 10.26
CA HIS A 305 17.47 -5.72 11.17
C HIS A 305 18.26 -6.99 10.80
N PRO A 306 18.80 -7.76 11.76
CA PRO A 306 19.57 -8.98 11.46
C PRO A 306 18.78 -10.04 10.67
N THR A 307 17.46 -10.15 10.90
CA THR A 307 16.61 -11.07 10.13
C THR A 307 16.60 -10.73 8.64
N VAL A 308 16.74 -9.46 8.25
CA VAL A 308 16.85 -9.06 6.84
C VAL A 308 18.12 -9.65 6.22
N VAL A 309 19.25 -9.62 6.93
CA VAL A 309 20.51 -10.25 6.47
C VAL A 309 20.31 -11.75 6.24
N THR A 310 19.70 -12.45 7.20
CA THR A 310 19.38 -13.87 7.07
C THR A 310 18.51 -14.16 5.84
N LEU A 311 17.47 -13.35 5.61
CA LEU A 311 16.59 -13.47 4.44
C LEU A 311 17.34 -13.27 3.13
N MET A 312 18.23 -12.27 3.05
CA MET A 312 19.05 -12.06 1.84
C MET A 312 19.93 -13.27 1.56
N VAL A 313 20.61 -13.83 2.58
CA VAL A 313 21.44 -15.03 2.43
C VAL A 313 20.61 -16.23 1.94
N GLU A 314 19.41 -16.43 2.47
CA GLU A 314 18.53 -17.52 2.02
C GLU A 314 18.13 -17.41 0.53
N LEU A 315 18.02 -16.17 0.02
CA LEU A 315 17.65 -15.86 -1.36
C LEU A 315 18.84 -15.95 -2.33
N ILE A 316 20.09 -16.03 -1.86
CA ILE A 316 21.26 -16.19 -2.73
C ILE A 316 21.14 -17.48 -3.56
N GLY A 317 21.45 -17.37 -4.85
CA GLY A 317 21.43 -18.49 -5.80
C GLY A 317 20.03 -18.93 -6.23
N ARG A 318 18.96 -18.26 -5.80
CA ARG A 318 17.63 -18.51 -6.36
C ARG A 318 17.55 -17.87 -7.76
N PRO A 319 17.13 -18.60 -8.81
CA PRO A 319 17.07 -18.05 -10.17
C PRO A 319 16.26 -16.75 -10.28
N THR A 320 15.22 -16.61 -9.46
CA THR A 320 14.31 -15.47 -9.49
C THR A 320 14.76 -14.26 -8.69
N SER A 321 15.72 -14.40 -7.75
CA SER A 321 16.30 -13.26 -7.03
C SER A 321 17.45 -12.60 -7.82
N LYS A 322 18.04 -13.30 -8.79
CA LYS A 322 19.20 -12.84 -9.56
C LYS A 322 20.34 -12.38 -8.61
N ALA A 323 20.96 -11.24 -8.91
CA ALA A 323 22.01 -10.64 -8.09
C ALA A 323 21.48 -9.80 -6.92
N LEU A 324 20.17 -9.52 -6.86
CA LEU A 324 19.58 -8.55 -5.92
C LEU A 324 19.99 -8.77 -4.45
N PRO A 325 20.00 -10.01 -3.90
CA PRO A 325 20.43 -10.21 -2.52
C PRO A 325 21.91 -9.89 -2.30
N MET A 326 22.78 -10.22 -3.26
CA MET A 326 24.21 -9.93 -3.18
C MET A 326 24.48 -8.44 -3.34
N ASP A 327 23.76 -7.77 -4.23
CA ASP A 327 23.88 -6.32 -4.43
C ASP A 327 23.46 -5.57 -3.16
N TRP A 328 22.38 -6.03 -2.49
CA TRP A 328 21.97 -5.51 -1.19
C TRP A 328 23.04 -5.73 -0.11
N LEU A 329 23.61 -6.94 -0.01
CA LEU A 329 24.64 -7.25 1.00
C LEU A 329 25.90 -6.39 0.81
N ARG A 330 26.28 -6.09 -0.43
CA ARG A 330 27.39 -5.17 -0.74
C ARG A 330 27.05 -3.72 -0.36
N ALA A 331 25.85 -3.27 -0.72
CA ALA A 331 25.41 -1.91 -0.41
C ALA A 331 25.33 -1.63 1.10
N HIS A 332 25.13 -2.67 1.92
CA HIS A 332 25.00 -2.58 3.38
C HIS A 332 26.05 -3.40 4.12
N GLU A 333 27.26 -3.53 3.55
CA GLU A 333 28.32 -4.42 4.04
C GLU A 333 28.65 -4.19 5.51
N ASP A 334 28.87 -2.94 5.93
CA ASP A 334 29.23 -2.59 7.32
C ASP A 334 28.24 -3.13 8.36
N PHE A 335 26.96 -3.15 8.00
CA PHE A 335 25.91 -3.73 8.85
C PHE A 335 25.82 -5.25 8.69
N ALA A 336 25.91 -5.74 7.46
CA ALA A 336 25.69 -7.15 7.16
C ALA A 336 26.84 -8.05 7.66
N ARG A 337 28.09 -7.60 7.56
CA ARG A 337 29.31 -8.36 7.87
C ARG A 337 29.30 -9.05 9.25
N PRO A 338 29.03 -8.36 10.39
CA PRO A 338 29.00 -9.04 11.69
C PRO A 338 27.91 -10.12 11.80
N HIS A 339 26.79 -9.96 11.10
CA HIS A 339 25.71 -10.95 11.07
C HIS A 339 26.05 -12.13 10.16
N LEU A 340 26.71 -11.87 9.03
CA LEU A 340 27.26 -12.92 8.16
C LEU A 340 28.31 -13.76 8.90
N ASP A 341 29.20 -13.12 9.66
CA ASP A 341 30.20 -13.81 10.50
C ASP A 341 29.56 -14.74 11.52
N GLN A 342 28.42 -14.34 12.08
CA GLN A 342 27.65 -15.18 12.98
C GLN A 342 26.98 -16.34 12.25
N LEU A 343 26.34 -16.09 11.10
CA LEU A 343 25.66 -17.12 10.30
C LEU A 343 26.62 -18.16 9.72
N ALA A 344 27.80 -17.73 9.27
CA ALA A 344 28.84 -18.57 8.67
C ALA A 344 29.45 -19.59 9.64
N LYS A 345 29.40 -19.31 10.95
CA LYS A 345 29.81 -20.24 12.03
C LYS A 345 28.77 -21.33 12.31
N GLY A 346 27.57 -21.21 11.73
CA GLY A 346 26.50 -22.19 11.86
C GLY A 346 26.78 -23.49 11.09
N ARG A 347 25.72 -24.27 10.86
CA ARG A 347 25.78 -25.51 10.08
C ARG A 347 24.71 -25.51 8.99
N GLY A 348 24.96 -26.27 7.92
CA GLY A 348 24.01 -26.48 6.82
C GLY A 348 24.03 -25.38 5.76
N LYS A 349 23.07 -25.47 4.82
CA LYS A 349 23.04 -24.66 3.58
C LYS A 349 23.06 -23.15 3.84
N LEU A 350 22.47 -22.68 4.92
CA LEU A 350 22.46 -21.25 5.25
C LEU A 350 23.87 -20.75 5.61
N ALA A 351 24.62 -21.54 6.40
CA ALA A 351 26.00 -21.22 6.78
C ALA A 351 26.93 -21.26 5.56
N GLU A 352 26.78 -22.26 4.69
CA GLU A 352 27.53 -22.35 3.42
C GLU A 352 27.29 -21.13 2.53
N LYS A 353 26.04 -20.69 2.39
CA LYS A 353 25.70 -19.47 1.64
C LYS A 353 26.26 -18.21 2.30
N ALA A 354 26.26 -18.13 3.63
CA ALA A 354 26.86 -17.01 4.35
C ALA A 354 28.37 -16.94 4.13
N GLN A 355 29.08 -18.09 4.18
CA GLN A 355 30.50 -18.18 3.85
C GLN A 355 30.80 -17.76 2.41
N MET A 356 29.96 -18.19 1.47
CA MET A 356 30.07 -17.77 0.07
C MET A 356 29.81 -16.26 -0.09
N ALA A 357 28.83 -15.70 0.61
CA ALA A 357 28.57 -14.27 0.57
C ALA A 357 29.77 -13.48 1.12
N GLN A 358 30.37 -13.91 2.24
CA GLN A 358 31.54 -13.28 2.85
C GLN A 358 32.76 -13.24 1.92
N SER A 359 33.00 -14.28 1.11
CA SER A 359 34.13 -14.28 0.18
C SER A 359 33.91 -13.38 -1.04
N MET A 360 32.69 -12.87 -1.21
CA MET A 360 32.27 -12.00 -2.32
C MET A 360 31.98 -10.55 -1.89
N LEU A 361 32.08 -10.27 -0.58
CA LEU A 361 32.07 -8.95 0.04
C LEU A 361 33.51 -8.57 0.35
#